data_AF-A0A158JIY0-F1
#
_entry.id   AF-A0A158JIY0-F1
#
_cell.length_a   1.000
_cell.length_b   1.000
_cell.length_c   1.000
_cell.angle_alpha   90.00
_cell.angle_beta   90.00
_cell.angle_gamma   90.00
#
_symmetry.space_group_name_H-M   'P 1'
#
loop_
_entity.id
_entity.type
_entity.pdbx_description
1 polymer ?
#
loop_
_entity_poly.entity_id
_entity_poly.type
_entity_poly.pdbx_seq_one_letter_code
_entity_poly.pdbx_strand_id
1 'polypeptide(L)'
;MRTIASRVMLAGLACVLAACTTGYRNGQQCKQKMIATYPTADVPLSVEATKIAHRGSRVVVEGSYKSVSRTLVTTQIKGGQTDTVKVATINVPAAVECTFQEETMTSFRWLTPLKFAWVYEPVAETEHE
;
A
#
# COMPACT_ATOMS: atom_id res chain seq x y z
N MET A 1 41.58 34.87 6.35
CA MET A 1 40.41 34.06 6.74
C MET A 1 39.12 34.62 6.11
N ARG A 2 38.87 34.42 4.81
CA ARG A 2 37.59 34.76 4.16
C ARG A 2 37.49 33.98 2.85
N THR A 3 36.76 32.86 2.84
CA THR A 3 36.18 32.17 1.65
C THR A 3 35.57 30.79 1.96
N ILE A 4 35.70 30.26 3.18
CA ILE A 4 35.25 28.89 3.49
C ILE A 4 33.73 28.83 3.77
N ALA A 5 33.11 29.91 4.24
CA ALA A 5 31.71 29.91 4.70
C ALA A 5 30.66 29.79 3.58
N SER A 6 30.99 30.04 2.31
CA SER A 6 29.99 30.07 1.22
C SER A 6 29.82 28.77 0.45
N ARG A 7 30.74 27.80 0.60
CA ARG A 7 30.67 26.51 -0.14
C ARG A 7 29.97 25.39 0.63
N VAL A 8 29.90 25.49 1.96
CA VAL A 8 29.25 24.49 2.81
C VAL A 8 27.71 24.55 2.68
N MET A 9 27.16 25.74 2.42
CA MET A 9 25.71 25.93 2.29
C MET A 9 25.14 25.34 0.98
N LEU A 10 25.90 25.34 -0.11
CA LEU A 10 25.46 24.79 -1.40
C LEU A 10 25.40 23.25 -1.42
N ALA A 11 26.31 22.57 -0.72
CA ALA A 11 26.35 21.11 -0.70
C ALA A 11 25.23 20.49 0.15
N GLY A 12 24.86 21.12 1.27
CA GLY A 12 23.78 20.63 2.14
C GLY A 12 22.40 20.65 1.48
N LEU A 13 22.12 21.67 0.66
CA LEU A 13 20.84 21.82 -0.03
C LEU A 13 20.63 20.74 -1.10
N ALA A 14 21.67 20.33 -1.82
CA ALA A 14 21.59 19.30 -2.87
C ALA A 14 21.24 17.91 -2.31
N CYS A 15 21.81 17.53 -1.15
CA CYS A 15 21.52 16.24 -0.52
C CYS A 15 20.06 16.11 -0.05
N VAL A 16 19.45 17.21 0.43
CA VAL A 16 18.05 17.21 0.87
C VAL A 16 17.10 17.02 -0.31
N LEU A 17 17.39 17.68 -1.44
CA LEU A 17 16.57 17.56 -2.65
C LEU A 17 16.62 16.15 -3.26
N ALA A 18 17.80 15.53 -3.31
CA ALA A 18 17.98 14.17 -3.83
C ALA A 18 17.22 13.12 -3.00
N ALA A 19 17.22 13.23 -1.67
CA ALA A 19 16.47 12.32 -0.80
C ALA A 19 14.95 12.46 -0.98
N CYS A 20 14.46 13.68 -1.23
CA CYS A 20 13.05 13.92 -1.52
C CYS A 20 12.63 13.35 -2.89
N THR A 21 13.51 13.39 -3.90
CA THR A 21 13.21 12.83 -5.23
C THR A 21 13.13 11.31 -5.23
N THR A 22 14.03 10.63 -4.52
CA THR A 22 14.01 9.17 -4.41
C THR A 22 12.76 8.70 -3.68
N GLY A 23 12.43 9.29 -2.53
CA GLY A 23 11.19 8.98 -1.81
C GLY A 23 9.94 9.14 -2.67
N TYR A 24 9.85 10.22 -3.44
CA TYR A 24 8.74 10.46 -4.35
C TYR A 24 8.66 9.42 -5.47
N ARG A 25 9.78 9.10 -6.12
CA ARG A 25 9.84 8.09 -7.21
C ARG A 25 9.43 6.71 -6.71
N ASN A 26 9.97 6.28 -5.57
CA ASN A 26 9.62 5.02 -4.93
C ASN A 26 8.14 4.99 -4.56
N GLY A 27 7.60 6.11 -4.07
CA GLY A 27 6.18 6.32 -3.84
C GLY A 27 5.32 6.04 -5.07
N GLN A 28 5.68 6.65 -6.20
CA GLN A 28 4.96 6.47 -7.47
C GLN A 28 5.08 5.04 -8.01
N GLN A 29 6.27 4.43 -7.95
CA GLN A 29 6.47 3.04 -8.38
C GLN A 29 5.63 2.06 -7.55
N CYS A 30 5.59 2.23 -6.23
CA CYS A 30 4.77 1.39 -5.36
C CYS A 30 3.27 1.56 -5.67
N LYS A 31 2.80 2.79 -5.89
CA LYS A 31 1.41 3.07 -6.29
C LYS A 31 1.08 2.41 -7.63
N GLN A 32 1.95 2.53 -8.62
CA GLN A 32 1.75 1.90 -9.94
C GLN A 32 1.71 0.38 -9.81
N LYS A 33 2.58 -0.22 -8.98
CA LYS A 33 2.56 -1.66 -8.72
C LYS A 33 1.28 -2.10 -8.03
N MET A 34 0.76 -1.33 -7.07
CA MET A 34 -0.54 -1.58 -6.45
C MET A 34 -1.66 -1.65 -7.48
N ILE A 35 -1.72 -0.66 -8.39
CA ILE A 35 -2.76 -0.60 -9.43
C ILE A 35 -2.61 -1.77 -10.40
N ALA A 36 -1.39 -2.08 -10.83
CA ALA A 36 -1.12 -3.15 -11.79
C ALA A 36 -1.39 -4.55 -11.24
N THR A 37 -1.28 -4.75 -9.93
CA THR A 37 -1.49 -6.04 -9.24
C THR A 37 -2.83 -6.11 -8.52
N TYR A 38 -3.69 -5.10 -8.68
CA TYR A 38 -4.99 -5.10 -8.06
C TYR A 38 -5.88 -6.17 -8.71
N PRO A 39 -6.35 -7.18 -7.97
CA PRO A 39 -6.87 -8.42 -8.57
C PRO A 39 -8.36 -8.33 -8.95
N THR A 40 -9.00 -7.17 -8.83
CA THR A 40 -10.43 -7.00 -9.11
C THR A 40 -10.64 -5.96 -10.20
N ALA A 41 -10.39 -6.36 -11.45
CA ALA A 41 -10.42 -5.44 -12.61
C ALA A 41 -11.74 -4.65 -12.74
N ASP A 42 -12.87 -5.20 -12.30
CA ASP A 42 -14.20 -4.62 -12.46
C ASP A 42 -14.62 -3.64 -11.35
N VAL A 43 -13.83 -3.51 -10.28
CA VAL A 43 -14.15 -2.60 -9.17
C VAL A 43 -13.07 -1.52 -9.08
N PRO A 44 -13.40 -0.22 -9.11
CA PRO A 44 -12.37 0.80 -9.03
C PRO A 44 -11.69 0.80 -7.65
N LEU A 45 -10.36 0.75 -7.66
CA LEU A 45 -9.51 1.01 -6.50
C LEU A 45 -9.30 2.53 -6.36
N SER A 46 -9.70 3.09 -5.22
CA SER A 46 -9.37 4.45 -4.82
C SER A 46 -8.06 4.46 -4.06
N VAL A 47 -7.05 5.20 -4.52
CA VAL A 47 -5.79 5.39 -3.80
C VAL A 47 -5.91 6.62 -2.91
N GLU A 48 -5.71 6.46 -1.61
CA GLU A 48 -6.00 7.47 -0.59
C GLU A 48 -4.73 8.11 -0.04
N ALA A 49 -3.69 7.31 0.21
CA ALA A 49 -2.44 7.83 0.76
C ALA A 49 -1.21 7.06 0.27
N THR A 50 -0.08 7.76 0.21
CA THR A 50 1.25 7.17 0.00
C THR A 50 2.15 7.62 1.13
N LYS A 51 2.48 6.69 2.03
CA LYS A 51 3.31 6.91 3.20
C LYS A 51 4.72 6.44 2.90
N ILE A 52 5.68 7.36 3.02
CA ILE A 52 7.08 7.12 2.69
C ILE A 52 7.90 7.17 3.98
N ALA A 53 8.56 6.07 4.31
CA ALA A 53 9.47 5.97 5.44
C ALA A 53 10.94 5.93 4.97
N HIS A 54 11.84 6.40 5.84
CA HIS A 54 13.30 6.27 5.70
C HIS A 54 13.85 6.57 4.30
N ARG A 55 13.77 7.83 3.84
CA ARG A 55 14.28 8.27 2.52
C ARG A 55 13.72 7.48 1.32
N GLY A 56 12.59 6.79 1.47
CA GLY A 56 12.01 5.99 0.39
C GLY A 56 12.28 4.50 0.46
N SER A 57 13.04 4.00 1.44
CA SER A 57 13.36 2.57 1.52
C SER A 57 12.16 1.69 1.87
N ARG A 58 11.11 2.26 2.46
CA ARG A 58 9.84 1.59 2.70
C ARG A 58 8.68 2.52 2.37
N VAL A 59 7.77 2.04 1.54
CA VAL A 59 6.58 2.78 1.11
C VAL A 59 5.36 1.93 1.42
N VAL A 60 4.34 2.55 2.01
CA VAL A 60 3.01 1.95 2.15
C VAL A 60 2.02 2.79 1.34
N VAL A 61 1.28 2.14 0.45
CA VAL A 61 0.19 2.78 -0.30
C VAL A 61 -1.12 2.24 0.21
N GLU A 62 -1.98 3.15 0.63
CA GLU A 62 -3.31 2.87 1.18
C GLU A 62 -4.38 3.29 0.18
N GLY A 63 -5.49 2.57 0.18
CA GLY A 63 -6.64 2.81 -0.65
C GLY A 63 -7.87 2.04 -0.17
N SER A 64 -8.94 2.12 -0.95
CA SER A 64 -10.15 1.35 -0.70
C SER A 64 -10.90 1.03 -1.98
N TYR A 65 -11.79 0.05 -1.91
CA TYR A 65 -12.70 -0.27 -3.00
C TYR A 65 -14.07 -0.66 -2.46
N LYS A 66 -15.11 -0.55 -3.29
CA LYS A 66 -16.48 -0.92 -2.91
C LYS A 66 -16.66 -2.42 -2.97
N SER A 67 -17.29 -3.02 -1.97
CA SER A 67 -17.69 -4.43 -2.01
C SER A 67 -19.06 -4.62 -1.39
N VAL A 68 -19.65 -5.79 -1.61
CA VAL A 68 -20.94 -6.16 -1.05
C VAL A 68 -20.71 -7.10 0.12
N SER A 69 -21.10 -6.68 1.32
CA SER A 69 -21.16 -7.52 2.51
C SER A 69 -22.54 -8.17 2.60
N ARG A 70 -22.56 -9.44 2.98
CA ARG A 70 -23.79 -10.16 3.35
C ARG A 70 -23.65 -10.62 4.79
N THR A 71 -24.58 -10.21 5.64
CA THR A 71 -24.58 -10.55 7.05
C THR A 71 -25.92 -11.15 7.41
N LEU A 72 -25.88 -12.31 8.07
CA LEU A 72 -27.09 -12.92 8.62
C LEU A 72 -27.50 -12.11 9.86
N VAL A 73 -28.73 -11.62 9.83
CA VAL A 73 -29.36 -10.90 10.92
C VAL A 73 -30.46 -11.79 11.46
N THR A 74 -30.21 -12.33 12.64
CA THR A 74 -31.19 -13.08 13.41
C THR A 74 -32.11 -12.12 14.14
N THR A 75 -33.40 -12.20 13.85
CA THR A 75 -34.45 -11.48 14.57
C THR A 75 -35.26 -12.49 15.37
N GLN A 76 -35.36 -12.26 16.68
CA GLN A 76 -36.24 -13.04 17.55
C GLN A 76 -37.67 -12.52 17.40
N ILE A 77 -38.62 -13.40 17.13
CA ILE A 77 -40.05 -13.09 17.06
C ILE A 77 -40.82 -13.93 18.07
N LYS A 78 -42.00 -13.49 18.51
CA LYS A 78 -42.86 -14.30 19.40
C LYS A 78 -43.24 -15.60 18.68
N GLY A 79 -42.67 -16.72 19.12
CA GLY A 79 -42.91 -18.05 18.54
C GLY A 79 -41.74 -18.65 17.75
N GLY A 80 -40.59 -17.98 17.65
CA GLY A 80 -39.40 -18.56 17.01
C GLY A 80 -38.33 -17.53 16.61
N GLN A 81 -37.45 -17.93 15.71
CA GLN A 81 -36.35 -17.13 15.20
C GLN A 81 -36.47 -16.99 13.68
N THR A 82 -36.26 -15.78 13.14
CA THR A 82 -36.16 -15.54 11.70
C THR A 82 -34.78 -14.99 11.35
N ASP A 83 -34.09 -15.67 10.42
CA ASP A 83 -32.81 -15.20 9.91
C ASP A 83 -33.02 -14.48 8.59
N THR A 84 -32.54 -13.25 8.49
CA THR A 84 -32.60 -12.43 7.28
C THR A 84 -31.20 -12.11 6.79
N VAL A 85 -30.95 -12.21 5.49
CA VAL A 85 -29.69 -11.74 4.90
C VAL A 85 -29.78 -10.23 4.70
N LYS A 86 -28.99 -9.48 5.46
CA LYS A 86 -28.76 -8.05 5.19
C LYS A 86 -27.63 -7.91 4.18
N VAL A 87 -27.92 -7.23 3.08
CA VAL A 87 -26.94 -6.89 2.05
C VAL A 87 -26.58 -5.41 2.19
N ALA A 88 -25.29 -5.09 2.25
CA ALA A 88 -24.81 -3.72 2.35
C ALA A 88 -23.58 -3.50 1.49
N THR A 89 -23.50 -2.33 0.84
CA THR A 89 -22.27 -1.88 0.20
C THR A 89 -21.32 -1.33 1.26
N ILE A 90 -20.08 -1.82 1.29
CA ILE A 90 -19.04 -1.42 2.23
C ILE A 90 -17.81 -0.90 1.48
N ASN A 91 -17.03 -0.04 2.15
CA ASN A 91 -15.67 0.29 1.73
C ASN A 91 -14.71 -0.73 2.33
N VAL A 92 -13.99 -1.47 1.50
CA VAL A 92 -12.98 -2.42 1.94
C VAL A 92 -11.61 -1.74 1.88
N PRO A 93 -10.87 -1.67 2.99
CA PRO A 93 -9.53 -1.09 3.00
C PRO A 93 -8.55 -1.99 2.25
N ALA A 94 -7.69 -1.36 1.47
CA ALA A 94 -6.67 -1.97 0.64
C ALA A 94 -5.33 -1.30 0.93
N ALA A 95 -4.27 -2.07 1.14
CA ALA A 95 -2.95 -1.50 1.29
C ALA A 95 -1.86 -2.45 0.82
N VAL A 96 -0.78 -1.87 0.32
CA VAL A 96 0.44 -2.57 -0.07
C VAL A 96 1.63 -1.96 0.65
N GLU A 97 2.67 -2.77 0.82
CA GLU A 97 3.99 -2.33 1.21
C GLU A 97 4.99 -2.67 0.10
N CYS A 98 5.86 -1.72 -0.20
CA CYS A 98 7.02 -1.92 -1.05
C CYS A 98 8.28 -1.56 -0.28
N THR A 99 9.34 -2.35 -0.44
CA THR A 99 10.69 -2.00 0.04
C THR A 99 11.59 -1.68 -1.12
N PHE A 100 12.54 -0.77 -0.91
CA PHE A 100 13.46 -0.31 -1.93
C PHE A 100 14.89 -0.30 -1.41
N GLN A 101 15.81 -0.66 -2.29
CA GLN A 101 17.22 -0.31 -2.17
C GLN A 101 17.48 0.82 -3.16
N GLU A 102 17.67 2.03 -2.64
CA GLU A 102 17.72 3.27 -3.42
C GLU A 102 16.43 3.48 -4.25
N GLU A 103 16.48 3.37 -5.58
CA GLU A 103 15.33 3.49 -6.49
C GLU A 103 14.85 2.14 -7.05
N THR A 104 15.43 1.03 -6.58
CA THR A 104 15.08 -0.33 -7.03
C THR A 104 14.15 -0.99 -6.02
N MET A 105 12.94 -1.35 -6.45
CA MET A 105 11.98 -2.08 -5.62
C MET A 105 12.45 -3.52 -5.39
N THR A 106 12.72 -3.88 -4.13
CA THR A 106 13.23 -5.20 -3.75
C THR A 106 12.13 -6.13 -3.26
N SER A 107 11.04 -5.59 -2.71
CA SER A 107 9.86 -6.39 -2.36
C SER A 107 8.58 -5.60 -2.58
N PHE A 108 7.50 -6.36 -2.79
CA PHE A 108 6.13 -5.87 -2.86
C PHE A 108 5.24 -6.90 -2.16
N ARG A 109 4.35 -6.45 -1.29
CA ARG A 109 3.31 -7.32 -0.70
C ARG A 109 2.01 -6.56 -0.47
N TRP A 110 0.90 -7.26 -0.64
CA TRP A 110 -0.39 -6.80 -0.14
C TRP A 110 -0.46 -6.99 1.37
N LEU A 111 -0.91 -5.96 2.10
CA LEU A 111 -1.13 -6.00 3.54
C LEU A 111 -2.59 -6.30 3.87
N THR A 112 -3.51 -5.74 3.08
CA THR A 112 -4.95 -5.88 3.25
C THR A 112 -5.68 -5.68 1.93
N PRO A 113 -6.85 -6.30 1.74
CA PRO A 113 -7.43 -7.38 2.55
C PRO A 113 -6.61 -8.66 2.48
N LEU A 114 -6.77 -9.55 3.48
CA LEU A 114 -6.01 -10.80 3.60
C LEU A 114 -6.07 -11.67 2.32
N LYS A 115 -7.22 -11.68 1.64
CA LYS A 115 -7.40 -12.37 0.36
C LYS A 115 -6.47 -11.88 -0.76
N PHE A 116 -5.92 -10.67 -0.68
CA PHE A 116 -4.92 -10.18 -1.63
C PHE A 116 -3.50 -10.49 -1.15
N ALA A 117 -3.27 -10.50 0.17
CA ALA A 117 -1.98 -10.87 0.75
C ALA A 117 -1.54 -12.28 0.32
N TRP A 118 -2.46 -13.26 0.37
CA TRP A 118 -2.16 -14.66 -0.01
C TRP A 118 -1.85 -14.89 -1.49
N VAL A 119 -2.33 -14.03 -2.39
CA VAL A 119 -2.06 -14.16 -3.84
C VAL A 119 -0.63 -13.75 -4.18
N TYR A 120 0.01 -12.97 -3.32
CA TYR A 120 1.33 -12.36 -3.55
C TYR A 120 2.31 -12.67 -2.41
N GLU A 121 2.10 -13.76 -1.67
CA GLU A 121 3.14 -14.25 -0.77
C GLU A 121 4.38 -14.60 -1.61
N PRO A 122 5.59 -14.14 -1.21
CA PRO A 122 6.79 -14.57 -1.89
C PRO A 122 6.92 -16.09 -1.74
N VAL A 123 6.95 -16.81 -2.86
CA VAL A 123 7.39 -18.21 -2.85
C VAL A 123 8.80 -18.18 -2.28
N ALA A 124 9.02 -18.81 -1.13
CA ALA A 124 10.35 -18.93 -0.57
C ALA A 124 11.24 -19.56 -1.64
N GLU A 125 12.26 -18.82 -2.10
CA GLU A 125 13.28 -19.37 -2.98
C GLU A 125 13.95 -20.52 -2.21
N THR A 126 13.60 -21.76 -2.55
CA THR A 126 14.39 -22.91 -2.14
C THR A 126 15.70 -22.80 -2.90
N GLU A 127 16.76 -22.38 -2.20
CA GLU A 127 18.15 -22.51 -2.65
C GLU A 127 18.34 -23.94 -3.17
N HIS A 128 18.64 -24.09 -4.47
CA HIS A 128 19.19 -25.33 -5.01
C HIS A 128 20.70 -25.16 -5.08
N GLU A 129 21.37 -25.92 -4.22
CA GLU A 129 22.80 -26.26 -4.24
C GLU A 129 23.26 -26.80 -5.61
#